data_AF-A0A7V1GIF7-F1
#
_entry.id   AF-A0A7V1GIF7-F1
#
_cell.length_a   1.000
_cell.length_b   1.000
_cell.length_c   1.000
_cell.angle_alpha   90.00
_cell.angle_beta   90.00
_cell.angle_gamma   90.00
#
_symmetry.space_group_name_H-M   'P 1'
#
loop_
_entity.id
_entity.type
_entity.pdbx_description
1 polymer ?
#
loop_
_entity_poly.entity_id
_entity_poly.type
_entity_poly.pdbx_seq_one_letter_code
_entity_poly.pdbx_strand_id
1 'polypeptide(L)' 'MNLTITGRGMKITAPLRNYIQEKMADVLKYFEKLVSAHVKIIVSKERQRAEVIIYGDGLTFKALQA' A
#
# COMPACT_ATOMS: atom_id res chain seq x y z
N MET A 1 13.32 3.53 -3.65
CA MET A 1 11.87 3.52 -3.36
C MET A 1 11.60 2.54 -2.24
N ASN A 2 11.13 3.01 -1.07
CA ASN A 2 10.83 2.16 0.07
C ASN A 2 9.32 1.88 0.14
N LEU A 3 8.89 0.77 -0.48
CA LEU A 3 7.51 0.26 -0.38
C LEU A 3 7.43 -0.84 0.67
N THR A 4 6.68 -0.59 1.74
CA THR A 4 6.46 -1.55 2.83
C THR A 4 5.06 -2.14 2.72
N ILE A 5 4.96 -3.46 2.59
CA ILE A 5 3.67 -4.18 2.52
C ILE A 5 3.52 -5.04 3.76
N THR A 6 2.44 -4.82 4.51
CA THR A 6 2.12 -5.55 5.75
C THR A 6 0.74 -6.19 5.68
N GLY A 7 0.62 -7.39 6.23
CA GLY A 7 -0.65 -8.10 6.38
C GLY A 7 -0.98 -8.28 7.86
N ARG A 8 -2.20 -7.93 8.27
CA ARG A 8 -2.73 -8.18 9.62
C ARG A 8 -3.89 -9.16 9.52
N GLY A 9 -3.84 -10.25 10.29
CA GLY A 9 -4.83 -11.32 10.22
C GLY A 9 -4.69 -12.22 8.99
N MET A 10 -3.66 -12.00 8.16
CA MET A 10 -3.33 -12.86 7.03
C MET A 10 -1.84 -12.80 6.71
N LYS A 11 -1.34 -13.83 6.03
CA LYS A 11 -0.02 -13.81 5.37
C LYS A 11 -0.18 -13.24 3.97
N ILE A 12 0.70 -12.30 3.59
CA ILE A 12 0.74 -11.79 2.22
C ILE A 12 1.36 -12.87 1.32
N THR A 13 0.59 -13.32 0.33
CA THR A 13 1.05 -14.28 -0.68
C THR A 13 1.89 -13.58 -1.74
N ALA A 14 2.72 -14.34 -2.47
CA ALA A 14 3.53 -13.77 -3.55
C ALA A 14 2.68 -13.10 -4.65
N PRO A 15 1.56 -13.69 -5.14
CA PRO A 15 0.73 -13.04 -6.14
C PRO A 15 0.10 -11.72 -5.65
N LEU A 16 -0.36 -11.68 -4.39
CA LEU A 16 -0.93 -10.46 -3.81
C LEU A 16 0.14 -9.37 -3.66
N ARG A 17 1.35 -9.75 -3.25
CA ARG A 17 2.48 -8.82 -3.18
C ARG A 17 2.79 -8.20 -4.53
N ASN A 18 2.88 -9.02 -5.58
CA ASN A 18 3.16 -8.57 -6.94
C ASN A 18 2.07 -7.62 -7.45
N TYR A 19 0.80 -7.97 -7.22
CA TYR A 19 -0.34 -7.13 -7.57
C TYR A 19 -0.26 -5.75 -6.91
N ILE A 20 0.03 -5.71 -5.60
CA ILE A 20 0.18 -4.44 -4.86
C ILE A 20 1.36 -3.64 -5.43
N GLN A 21 2.49 -4.29 -5.72
CA GLN A 21 3.66 -3.62 -6.29
C GLN A 21 3.38 -2.99 -7.65
N GLU A 22 2.69 -3.70 -8.54
CA GLU A 22 2.30 -3.20 -9.86
C GLU A 22 1.38 -1.98 -9.74
N LYS A 23 0.33 -2.07 -8.91
CA LYS A 23 -0.60 -0.95 -8.70
C LYS A 23 0.05 0.25 -8.04
N MET A 24 0.99 0.03 -7.12
CA MET A 24 1.75 1.12 -6.52
C MET A 24 2.72 1.75 -7.53
N ALA A 25 3.38 0.98 -8.40
CA ALA A 25 4.24 1.56 -9.43
C ALA A 25 3.48 2.54 -10.33
N ASP A 26 2.23 2.20 -10.69
CA ASP A 26 1.36 3.09 -11.46
C ASP A 26 0.97 4.37 -10.75
N VAL A 27 0.73 4.34 -9.44
CA VAL A 27 0.37 5.53 -8.66
C VAL A 27 1.59 6.39 -8.38
N LEU A 28 2.73 5.76 -8.11
CA LEU A 28 3.94 6.44 -7.69
C LEU A 28 4.60 7.24 -8.82
N LYS A 29 4.29 6.94 -10.09
CA LYS A 29 4.78 7.72 -11.25
C LYS A 29 4.33 9.20 -11.26
N TYR A 30 3.30 9.53 -10.49
CA TYR A 30 2.78 10.90 -10.37
C TYR A 30 3.49 11.72 -9.28
N PHE A 31 4.40 11.10 -8.50
CA PHE A 31 5.13 11.76 -7.43
C PHE A 31 6.56 12.05 -7.87
N GLU A 32 6.97 13.32 -7.87
CA GLU A 32 8.32 13.72 -8.26
C GLU A 32 9.33 13.37 -7.16
N LYS A 33 8.95 13.54 -5.89
CA LYS A 33 9.79 13.30 -4.70
C LYS A 33 9.12 12.31 -3.77
N LEU A 34 9.23 11.03 -4.10
CA LEU A 34 8.73 9.96 -3.25
C LEU A 34 9.71 9.60 -2.14
N VAL A 35 9.26 9.71 -0.88
CA VAL A 35 10.04 9.29 0.31
C VAL A 35 9.76 7.82 0.63
N SER A 36 8.49 7.47 0.85
CA SER A 36 8.09 6.10 1.19
C SER A 36 6.60 5.85 0.97
N ALA A 37 6.24 4.57 0.84
CA ALA A 37 4.85 4.14 0.75
C ALA A 37 4.61 2.92 1.65
N HIS A 38 3.48 2.92 2.34
CA HIS A 38 3.07 1.85 3.25
C HIS A 38 1.70 1.32 2.83
N VAL A 39 1.63 0.03 2.57
CA VAL A 39 0.38 -0.69 2.27
C VAL A 39 0.11 -1.67 3.39
N LYS A 40 -1.09 -1.63 3.94
CA LYS A 40 -1.55 -2.52 4.99
C LYS A 40 -2.85 -3.19 4.58
N ILE A 41 -2.80 -4.50 4.45
CA ILE A 41 -3.98 -5.33 4.23
C ILE A 41 -4.43 -5.89 5.58
N ILE A 42 -5.69 -5.67 5.94
CA ILE A 42 -6.26 -6.09 7.21
C ILE A 42 -7.45 -6.99 6.91
N VAL A 43 -7.40 -8.24 7.37
CA VAL A 43 -8.51 -9.18 7.27
C VAL A 43 -9.08 -9.42 8.66
N SER A 44 -10.38 -9.19 8.81
CA SER A 44 -11.12 -9.37 10.06
C SER A 44 -12.44 -10.06 9.77
N LYS A 45 -12.51 -11.36 10.08
CA LYS A 45 -13.63 -12.23 9.69
C LYS A 45 -13.81 -12.18 8.16
N GLU A 46 -14.97 -11.74 7.68
CA GLU A 46 -15.27 -11.64 6.24
C GLU A 46 -14.90 -10.27 5.64
N ARG A 47 -14.42 -9.33 6.45
CA ARG A 47 -14.07 -7.98 5.98
C ARG A 47 -12.60 -7.92 5.58
N GLN A 48 -12.36 -7.38 4.39
CA GLN A 48 -11.02 -7.10 3.87
C GLN A 48 -10.85 -5.60 3.72
N ARG A 49 -9.85 -5.04 4.39
CA ARG A 49 -9.53 -3.61 4.32
C ARG A 49 -8.14 -3.41 3.75
N ALA A 50 -7.98 -2.37 2.95
CA ALA A 50 -6.71 -1.91 2.43
C ALA A 50 -6.47 -0.46 2.88
N GLU A 51 -5.39 -0.23 3.62
CA GLU A 51 -4.91 1.11 3.98
C GLU A 51 -3.63 1.38 3.21
N VAL A 52 -3.57 2.55 2.55
CA VAL A 52 -2.39 3.01 1.82
C VAL A 52 -2.00 4.39 2.35
N ILE A 53 -0.73 4.55 2.69
CA ILE A 53 -0.14 5.81 3.12
C ILE A 53 1.08 6.09 2.25
N ILE A 54 1.09 7.25 1.58
CA ILE A 54 2.20 7.69 0.72
C ILE A 54 2.77 8.97 1.32
N TYR A 55 4.09 9.00 1.48
CA TYR A 55 4.86 10.16 1.88
C TYR A 55 5.64 10.64 0.66
N GLY A 56 5.22 11.76 0.07
CA GLY A 56 5.81 12.27 -1.16
C GLY A 56 5.48 13.74 -1.38
N ASP A 57 6.36 14.45 -2.10
CA ASP A 57 6.20 15.87 -2.46
C ASP A 57 5.97 16.81 -1.25
N GLY A 58 6.52 16.44 -0.09
CA GLY A 58 6.32 17.17 1.17
C GLY A 58 4.93 16.99 1.79
N LEU A 59 4.09 16.13 1.21
CA LEU A 59 2.73 15.85 1.63
C LEU A 59 2.58 14.40 2.09
N THR A 60 1.51 14.14 2.85
CA THR A 60 1.10 12.79 3.25
C THR A 60 -0.27 12.50 2.66
N PHE A 61 -0.35 11.46 1.85
CA PHE A 61 -1.58 10.98 1.25
C PHE A 61 -2.02 9.72 1.98
N LYS A 62 -3.29 9.69 2.39
CA LYS A 62 -3.87 8.54 3.10
C LYS A 62 -5.17 8.13 2.43
N ALA A 63 -5.29 6.84 2.13
CA ALA A 63 -6.50 6.24 1.60
C ALA A 63 -6.83 4.96 2.37
N LEU A 64 -8.14 4.73 2.60
CA LEU A 64 -8.66 3.53 3.23
C LEU A 64 -9.81 3.00 2.38
N GLN A 65 -9.75 1.72 2.03
CA GLN A 65 -10.85 0.97 1.44
C GLN A 65 -11.27 -0.14 2.41
N ALA A 66 -12.57 -0.29 2.64
CA ALA A 66 -13.14 -1.14 3.68
C ALA A 66 -14.21 -2.10 3.17
#